data_AF-A0A484M8E7-F1
#
_entry.id   AF-A0A484M8E7-F1
#
_cell.length_a   1.000
_cell.length_b   1.000
_cell.length_c   1.000
_cell.angle_alpha   90.00
_cell.angle_beta   90.00
_cell.angle_gamma   90.00
#
_symmetry.space_group_name_H-M   'P 1'
#
loop_
_entity.id
_entity.type
_entity.pdbx_description
1 polymer ?
#
loop_
_entity_poly.entity_id
_entity_poly.type
_entity_poly.pdbx_seq_one_letter_code
_entity_poly.pdbx_strand_id
1 'polypeptide(L)'
;MFLYQILRGIAYCHSHRVLHRDLKPQNLLIDQRTNSLKLADFGLARAFGIPVRTFTHEVVTLWYRAPEILLGSQHYSTPVDVWSVGCIFAEMVNQKPLFPGDSEIDELFKIFRVMGTPYEDTWPGVASLPDYKSSFPKWPPKDLATIVPNLDACGIDLLRKMLNLDPSKRITARNALEHGYFKDIGFVP
;
A
#
# COMPACT_ATOMS: atom_id res chain seq x y z
N MET A 1 -11.87 12.73 -2.12
CA MET A 1 -13.01 12.22 -1.33
C MET A 1 -12.90 10.73 -1.02
N PHE A 2 -12.84 9.81 -2.00
CA PHE A 2 -12.77 8.36 -1.72
C PHE A 2 -11.51 7.91 -0.96
N LEU A 3 -10.33 8.43 -1.30
CA LEU A 3 -9.09 8.12 -0.56
C LEU A 3 -9.22 8.40 0.95
N TYR A 4 -9.85 9.53 1.30
CA TYR A 4 -10.09 9.90 2.70
C TYR A 4 -11.02 8.89 3.39
N GLN A 5 -12.09 8.45 2.72
CA GLN A 5 -13.00 7.42 3.26
C GLN A 5 -12.30 6.06 3.44
N ILE A 6 -11.46 5.65 2.49
CA ILE A 6 -10.64 4.44 2.59
C ILE A 6 -9.73 4.53 3.83
N LEU A 7 -8.96 5.62 3.94
CA LEU A 7 -8.06 5.85 5.07
C LEU A 7 -8.79 5.90 6.41
N ARG A 8 -10.00 6.48 6.46
CA ARG A 8 -10.83 6.52 7.66
C ARG A 8 -11.25 5.11 8.08
N GLY A 9 -11.67 4.28 7.12
CA GLY A 9 -12.00 2.87 7.37
C GLY A 9 -10.79 2.08 7.87
N ILE A 10 -9.62 2.28 7.26
CA ILE A 10 -8.38 1.58 7.65
C ILE A 10 -7.89 2.05 9.02
N ALA A 11 -7.89 3.34 9.30
CA ALA A 11 -7.55 3.88 10.62
C ALA A 11 -8.46 3.30 11.72
N TYR A 12 -9.75 3.12 11.44
CA TYR A 12 -10.68 2.45 12.34
C TYR A 12 -10.33 0.97 12.55
N CYS A 13 -10.02 0.22 11.49
CA CYS A 13 -9.61 -1.17 11.62
C CYS A 13 -8.34 -1.30 12.48
N HIS A 14 -7.34 -0.45 12.20
CA HIS A 14 -6.05 -0.43 12.90
C HIS A 14 -6.21 -0.09 14.38
N SER A 15 -7.09 0.84 14.75
CA SER A 15 -7.36 1.16 16.16
C SER A 15 -8.02 0.02 16.93
N HIS A 16 -8.74 -0.86 16.23
CA HIS A 16 -9.36 -2.07 16.79
C HIS A 16 -8.49 -3.31 16.62
N ARG A 17 -7.20 -3.14 16.31
CA ARG A 17 -6.22 -4.21 16.13
C ARG A 17 -6.53 -5.18 15.00
N VAL A 18 -7.25 -4.72 13.97
CA VAL A 18 -7.61 -5.49 12.78
C VAL A 18 -6.77 -5.03 11.59
N LEU A 19 -6.15 -5.99 10.90
CA LEU A 19 -5.51 -5.80 9.60
C LEU A 19 -6.44 -6.24 8.48
N HIS A 20 -6.53 -5.50 7.37
CA HIS A 20 -7.36 -5.90 6.23
C HIS A 20 -6.67 -6.96 5.35
N ARG A 21 -5.40 -6.74 4.99
CA ARG A 21 -4.51 -7.65 4.24
C ARG A 21 -4.86 -7.93 2.78
N ASP A 22 -6.09 -7.69 2.35
CA ASP A 22 -6.54 -7.87 0.96
C ASP A 22 -7.18 -6.61 0.37
N LEU A 23 -6.54 -5.46 0.54
CA LEU A 23 -7.06 -4.22 -0.05
C LEU A 23 -6.74 -4.17 -1.54
N LYS A 24 -7.81 -4.08 -2.33
CA LYS A 24 -7.82 -3.95 -3.79
C LYS A 24 -9.11 -3.26 -4.22
N PRO A 25 -9.18 -2.64 -5.42
CA PRO A 25 -10.36 -1.94 -5.91
C PRO A 25 -11.64 -2.78 -5.85
N GLN A 26 -11.55 -4.10 -6.10
CA GLN A 26 -12.70 -5.02 -6.04
C GLN A 26 -13.32 -5.12 -4.63
N ASN A 27 -12.55 -4.84 -3.59
CA ASN A 27 -12.98 -4.88 -2.19
C ASN A 27 -13.43 -3.49 -1.67
N LEU A 28 -13.54 -2.49 -2.57
CA LEU A 28 -14.04 -1.15 -2.25
C LEU A 28 -15.44 -0.98 -2.85
N LEU A 29 -16.45 -1.04 -2.00
CA LEU A 29 -17.84 -0.88 -2.43
C LEU A 29 -18.23 0.59 -2.43
N ILE A 30 -18.72 1.10 -3.56
CA ILE A 30 -19.13 2.49 -3.72
C ILE A 30 -20.65 2.53 -3.88
N ASP A 31 -21.31 3.28 -3.01
CA ASP A 31 -22.69 3.72 -3.23
C ASP A 31 -22.68 5.07 -3.93
N GLN A 32 -23.01 5.06 -5.23
CA GLN A 32 -23.05 6.26 -6.07
C GLN A 32 -24.12 7.27 -5.65
N ARG A 33 -25.19 6.81 -4.97
CA ARG A 33 -26.27 7.71 -4.54
C ARG A 33 -25.85 8.56 -3.35
N THR A 34 -25.11 7.95 -2.42
CA THR A 34 -24.63 8.62 -1.20
C THR A 34 -23.18 9.10 -1.30
N ASN A 35 -22.50 8.80 -2.42
CA ASN A 35 -21.07 9.02 -2.62
C ASN A 35 -20.22 8.43 -1.47
N SER A 36 -20.69 7.32 -0.90
CA SER A 36 -20.06 6.64 0.23
C SER A 36 -19.26 5.42 -0.23
N LEU A 37 -18.12 5.21 0.40
CA LEU A 37 -17.25 4.07 0.19
C LEU A 37 -17.18 3.21 1.45
N LYS A 38 -17.30 1.90 1.27
CA LYS A 38 -17.18 0.91 2.34
C LYS A 38 -16.13 -0.13 1.98
N LEU A 39 -15.31 -0.47 2.97
CA LEU A 39 -14.38 -1.60 2.87
C LEU A 39 -15.18 -2.91 2.98
N ALA A 40 -14.87 -3.86 2.12
CA ALA A 40 -15.48 -5.18 2.09
C ALA A 40 -14.41 -6.28 2.09
N ASP A 41 -14.86 -7.52 2.25
CA ASP A 41 -14.01 -8.72 2.24
C ASP A 41 -12.89 -8.71 3.30
N PHE A 42 -13.32 -8.84 4.55
CA PHE A 42 -12.45 -9.10 5.70
C PHE A 42 -12.12 -10.61 5.81
N GLY A 43 -12.27 -11.41 4.74
CA GLY A 43 -12.02 -12.86 4.77
C GLY A 43 -10.59 -13.24 5.15
N LEU A 44 -9.63 -12.34 4.89
CA LEU A 44 -8.23 -12.45 5.31
C LEU A 44 -7.87 -11.57 6.51
N ALA A 45 -8.84 -10.83 7.06
CA ALA A 45 -8.60 -9.95 8.18
C ALA A 45 -8.37 -10.73 9.48
N ARG A 46 -7.39 -10.31 10.27
CA ARG A 46 -7.05 -10.95 11.55
C ARG A 46 -6.54 -9.94 12.58
N ALA A 47 -6.67 -10.33 13.85
CA ALA A 47 -5.98 -9.67 14.95
C ALA A 47 -4.45 -9.77 14.76
N PHE A 48 -3.71 -8.74 15.20
CA PHE A 48 -2.24 -8.70 15.12
C PHE A 48 -1.58 -9.99 15.67
N GLY A 49 -0.49 -10.43 15.02
CA GLY A 49 0.41 -11.45 15.58
C GLY A 49 0.10 -12.92 15.23
N ILE A 50 -0.93 -13.20 14.43
CA ILE A 50 -1.18 -14.56 13.93
C ILE A 50 -0.48 -14.73 12.56
N PRO A 51 0.56 -15.59 12.45
CA PRO A 51 1.22 -15.86 11.18
C PRO A 51 0.22 -16.49 10.19
N VAL A 52 0.30 -16.07 8.93
CA VAL A 52 -0.47 -16.69 7.85
C VAL A 52 0.27 -17.95 7.41
N ARG A 53 -0.31 -19.10 7.74
CA ARG A 53 -0.16 -20.29 6.89
C ARG A 53 -1.48 -20.47 6.17
N THR A 54 -1.49 -20.27 4.85
CA THR A 54 -2.40 -21.01 3.96
C THR A 54 -1.91 -20.97 2.52
N PHE A 55 -1.67 -22.17 2.00
CA PHE A 55 -1.68 -22.55 0.60
C PHE A 55 -3.07 -22.36 0.00
N THR A 56 -3.17 -21.74 -1.18
CA THR A 56 -4.00 -22.17 -2.31
C THR A 56 -3.53 -21.46 -3.58
N HIS A 57 -3.44 -22.21 -4.69
CA HIS A 57 -3.12 -21.72 -6.04
C HIS A 57 -4.31 -21.00 -6.71
N GLU A 58 -5.03 -20.15 -5.97
CA GLU A 58 -5.90 -19.17 -6.63
C GLU A 58 -5.01 -18.05 -7.17
N VAL A 59 -5.34 -17.54 -8.36
CA VAL A 59 -4.65 -16.40 -8.97
C VAL A 59 -5.00 -15.16 -8.15
N VAL A 60 -4.33 -14.98 -7.00
CA VAL A 60 -4.51 -13.83 -6.12
C VAL A 60 -3.76 -12.64 -6.72
N THR A 61 -4.46 -11.53 -6.92
CA THR A 61 -3.87 -10.29 -7.43
C THR A 61 -2.74 -9.80 -6.51
N LEU A 62 -1.52 -9.68 -7.04
CA LEU A 62 -0.32 -9.27 -6.28
C LEU A 62 -0.14 -7.76 -6.20
N TRP A 63 -0.83 -6.99 -7.04
CA TRP A 63 -0.55 -5.58 -7.39
C TRP A 63 -0.61 -4.58 -6.22
N TYR A 64 -1.16 -5.02 -5.09
CA TYR A 64 -1.34 -4.20 -3.88
C TYR A 64 -0.58 -4.76 -2.68
N ARG A 65 0.23 -5.81 -2.87
CA ARG A 65 0.97 -6.48 -1.82
C ARG A 65 2.23 -5.68 -1.47
N ALA A 66 2.45 -5.48 -0.18
CA ALA A 66 3.59 -4.71 0.32
C ALA A 66 4.93 -5.44 0.11
N PRO A 67 6.05 -4.73 -0.11
CA PRO A 67 7.34 -5.33 -0.41
C PRO A 67 7.85 -6.21 0.73
N GLU A 68 7.57 -5.89 1.99
CA GLU A 68 7.96 -6.73 3.13
C GLU A 68 7.27 -8.10 3.14
N ILE A 69 6.06 -8.20 2.57
CA ILE A 69 5.36 -9.48 2.41
C ILE A 69 5.99 -10.27 1.26
N LEU A 70 6.26 -9.61 0.13
CA LEU A 70 6.93 -10.21 -1.03
C LEU A 70 8.36 -10.68 -0.73
N LEU A 71 9.02 -10.05 0.23
CA LEU A 71 10.36 -10.41 0.72
C LEU A 71 10.33 -11.45 1.85
N GLY A 72 9.16 -11.98 2.19
CA GLY A 72 9.02 -13.11 3.12
C GLY A 72 9.05 -12.74 4.60
N SER A 73 8.83 -11.46 4.96
CA SER A 73 8.78 -11.06 6.37
C SER A 73 7.69 -11.83 7.12
N GLN A 74 8.07 -12.48 8.22
CA GLN A 74 7.13 -13.15 9.13
C GLN A 74 6.45 -12.15 10.09
N HIS A 75 6.99 -10.93 10.19
CA HIS A 75 6.51 -9.88 11.07
C HIS A 75 6.02 -8.71 10.23
N TYR A 76 4.70 -8.63 10.08
CA TYR A 76 4.03 -7.54 9.40
C TYR A 76 2.86 -7.02 10.24
N SER A 77 2.53 -5.75 10.02
CA SER A 77 1.60 -4.98 10.84
C SER A 77 0.81 -4.01 9.96
N THR A 78 0.23 -2.97 10.56
CA THR A 78 -0.59 -1.96 9.90
C THR A 78 -0.01 -1.32 8.63
N PRO A 79 1.33 -1.18 8.45
CA PRO A 79 1.87 -0.57 7.24
C PRO A 79 1.51 -1.31 5.94
N VAL A 80 1.21 -2.62 5.99
CA VAL A 80 0.87 -3.38 4.76
C VAL A 80 -0.41 -2.87 4.11
N ASP A 81 -1.42 -2.52 4.92
CA ASP A 81 -2.67 -1.98 4.41
C ASP A 81 -2.44 -0.59 3.80
N VAL A 82 -1.57 0.22 4.41
CA VAL A 82 -1.27 1.58 3.89
C VAL A 82 -0.55 1.52 2.54
N TRP A 83 0.33 0.52 2.34
CA TRP A 83 0.93 0.28 1.03
C TRP A 83 -0.13 0.00 -0.03
N SER A 84 -1.06 -0.93 0.25
CA SER A 84 -2.16 -1.26 -0.66
C SER A 84 -3.02 -0.03 -0.98
N VAL A 85 -3.33 0.80 0.03
CA VAL A 85 -4.04 2.08 -0.18
C VAL A 85 -3.23 3.04 -1.07
N GLY A 86 -1.91 3.10 -0.92
CA GLY A 86 -1.02 3.86 -1.80
C GLY A 86 -1.08 3.41 -3.26
N CYS A 87 -1.05 2.09 -3.50
CA CYS A 87 -1.22 1.53 -4.84
C CYS A 87 -2.60 1.90 -5.43
N ILE A 88 -3.67 1.76 -4.65
CA ILE A 88 -5.03 2.13 -5.08
C ILE A 88 -5.13 3.63 -5.34
N PHE A 89 -4.46 4.47 -4.53
CA PHE A 89 -4.43 5.91 -4.74
C PHE A 89 -3.82 6.27 -6.09
N ALA A 90 -2.65 5.73 -6.40
CA ALA A 90 -2.02 5.94 -7.70
C ALA A 90 -2.89 5.41 -8.85
N GLU A 91 -3.54 4.26 -8.68
CA GLU A 91 -4.43 3.68 -9.68
C GLU A 91 -5.67 4.53 -9.94
N MET A 92 -6.29 5.11 -8.90
CA MET A 92 -7.40 6.04 -9.07
C MET A 92 -7.02 7.27 -9.92
N VAL A 93 -5.77 7.72 -9.84
CA VAL A 93 -5.29 8.87 -10.62
C VAL A 93 -4.91 8.45 -12.05
N ASN A 94 -4.21 7.33 -12.19
CA ASN A 94 -3.68 6.85 -13.47
C ASN A 94 -4.72 6.08 -14.31
N GLN A 95 -5.83 5.65 -13.71
CA GLN A 95 -6.81 4.74 -14.29
C GLN A 95 -6.19 3.39 -14.73
N LYS A 96 -5.04 3.05 -14.16
CA LYS A 96 -4.27 1.83 -14.43
C LYS A 96 -3.50 1.42 -13.17
N PRO A 97 -3.32 0.11 -12.90
CA PRO A 97 -2.57 -0.36 -11.75
C PRO A 97 -1.14 0.18 -11.73
N LEU A 98 -0.65 0.52 -10.53
CA LEU A 98 0.70 1.05 -10.35
C LEU A 98 1.77 -0.03 -10.58
N PHE A 99 1.54 -1.23 -10.04
CA PHE A 99 2.46 -2.37 -10.13
C PHE A 99 1.69 -3.62 -10.62
N PRO A 100 1.51 -3.81 -11.94
CA PRO A 100 0.78 -4.96 -12.45
C PRO A 100 1.72 -6.17 -12.66
N GLY A 101 2.19 -6.80 -11.57
CA GLY A 101 3.02 -7.99 -11.63
C GLY A 101 2.24 -9.29 -11.89
N ASP A 102 2.87 -10.24 -12.57
CA ASP A 102 2.32 -11.58 -12.87
C ASP A 102 2.84 -12.71 -11.97
N SER A 103 3.86 -12.41 -11.18
CA SER A 103 4.51 -13.30 -10.22
C SER A 103 5.12 -12.48 -9.08
N GLU A 104 5.47 -13.10 -7.95
CA GLU A 104 6.00 -12.36 -6.79
C GLU A 104 7.31 -11.63 -7.11
N ILE A 105 8.18 -12.24 -7.91
CA ILE A 105 9.45 -11.64 -8.33
C ILE A 105 9.24 -10.49 -9.32
N ASP A 106 8.29 -10.65 -10.24
CA ASP A 106 7.96 -9.62 -11.23
C ASP A 106 7.28 -8.41 -10.56
N GLU A 107 6.36 -8.65 -9.62
CA GLU A 107 5.77 -7.62 -8.76
C GLU A 107 6.86 -6.84 -8.01
N LEU A 108 7.76 -7.55 -7.33
CA LEU A 108 8.87 -6.95 -6.60
C LEU A 108 9.78 -6.10 -7.51
N PHE A 109 10.08 -6.59 -8.71
CA PHE A 109 10.89 -5.84 -9.67
C PHE A 109 10.15 -4.61 -10.23
N LYS A 110 8.84 -4.67 -10.42
CA LYS A 110 8.05 -3.50 -10.80
C LYS A 110 8.07 -2.44 -9.70
N ILE A 111 7.97 -2.84 -8.44
CA ILE A 111 8.13 -1.95 -7.29
C ILE A 111 9.52 -1.30 -7.32
N PHE A 112 10.60 -2.08 -7.41
CA PHE A 112 11.97 -1.54 -7.38
C PHE A 112 12.29 -0.64 -8.58
N ARG A 113 11.73 -0.90 -9.76
CA ARG A 113 11.89 -0.03 -10.94
C ARG A 113 11.30 1.37 -10.75
N VAL A 114 10.38 1.55 -9.80
CA VAL A 114 9.77 2.84 -9.49
C VAL A 114 10.33 3.42 -8.20
N MET A 115 10.32 2.63 -7.13
CA MET A 115 10.70 3.08 -5.79
C MET A 115 12.21 2.99 -5.52
N GLY A 116 12.97 2.39 -6.42
CA GLY A 116 14.38 2.05 -6.24
C GLY A 116 14.56 0.69 -5.57
N THR A 117 15.69 0.04 -5.83
CA THR A 117 16.07 -1.19 -5.11
C THR A 117 16.49 -0.82 -3.68
N PRO A 118 15.91 -1.44 -2.63
CA PRO A 118 16.26 -1.11 -1.25
C PRO A 118 17.64 -1.66 -0.85
N TYR A 119 18.30 -0.90 0.02
CA TYR A 119 19.58 -1.23 0.66
C TYR A 119 19.50 -0.90 2.16
N GLU A 120 20.51 -1.27 2.93
CA GLU A 120 20.54 -1.08 4.39
C GLU A 120 20.44 0.39 4.85
N ASP A 121 20.82 1.36 4.01
CA ASP A 121 20.69 2.79 4.31
C ASP A 121 19.25 3.31 4.16
N THR A 122 18.53 2.81 3.15
CA THR A 122 17.17 3.20 2.81
C THR A 122 16.15 2.41 3.63
N TRP A 123 16.39 1.10 3.79
CA TRP A 123 15.62 0.17 4.60
C TRP A 123 16.56 -0.69 5.45
N PRO A 124 16.89 -0.24 6.68
CA PRO A 124 17.70 -1.02 7.61
C PRO A 124 17.09 -2.39 7.91
N GLY A 125 17.88 -3.45 7.75
CA GLY A 125 17.48 -4.84 7.93
C GLY A 125 16.89 -5.52 6.69
N VAL A 126 16.79 -4.84 5.54
CA VAL A 126 16.24 -5.45 4.32
C VAL A 126 17.03 -6.67 3.87
N ALA A 127 18.35 -6.71 4.08
CA ALA A 127 19.19 -7.84 3.71
C ALA A 127 18.95 -9.08 4.59
N SER A 128 18.28 -8.93 5.73
CA SER A 128 17.92 -10.03 6.63
C SER A 128 16.59 -10.70 6.28
N LEU A 129 15.82 -10.15 5.33
CA LEU A 129 14.54 -10.71 4.92
C LEU A 129 14.75 -12.02 4.13
N PRO A 130 13.93 -13.07 4.37
CA PRO A 130 14.17 -14.41 3.82
C PRO A 130 14.38 -14.47 2.30
N ASP A 131 13.57 -13.69 1.57
CA ASP A 131 13.55 -13.73 0.12
C ASP A 131 14.33 -12.59 -0.52
N TYR A 132 15.01 -11.74 0.27
CA TYR A 132 15.94 -10.76 -0.26
C TYR A 132 17.17 -11.45 -0.86
N LYS A 133 17.61 -10.98 -2.04
CA LYS A 133 18.84 -11.42 -2.70
C LYS A 133 19.69 -10.21 -3.05
N SER A 134 20.96 -10.24 -2.65
CA SER A 134 21.95 -9.21 -3.01
C SER A 134 22.21 -9.14 -4.52
N SER A 135 21.84 -10.19 -5.26
CA SER A 135 21.91 -10.28 -6.72
C SER A 135 20.72 -9.64 -7.43
N PHE A 136 19.74 -9.08 -6.72
CA PHE A 136 18.65 -8.35 -7.37
C PHE A 136 19.18 -7.19 -8.20
N PRO A 137 18.56 -6.88 -9.36
CA PRO A 137 18.99 -5.75 -10.16
C PRO A 137 18.87 -4.44 -9.37
N LYS A 138 19.79 -3.53 -9.64
CA LYS A 138 19.91 -2.25 -8.94
C LYS A 138 19.26 -1.15 -9.78
N TRP A 139 18.10 -0.67 -9.34
CA TRP A 139 17.40 0.44 -9.97
C TRP A 139 17.45 1.69 -9.08
N PRO A 140 17.73 2.88 -9.64
CA PRO A 140 17.56 4.12 -8.91
C PRO A 140 16.06 4.43 -8.74
N PRO A 141 15.67 5.14 -7.67
CA PRO A 141 14.29 5.60 -7.51
C PRO A 141 13.91 6.58 -8.63
N LYS A 142 12.68 6.48 -9.12
CA LYS A 142 12.09 7.45 -10.04
C LYS A 142 11.36 8.53 -9.28
N ASP A 143 11.21 9.69 -9.91
CA ASP A 143 10.32 10.72 -9.37
C ASP A 143 8.85 10.30 -9.56
N LEU A 144 8.13 10.13 -8.46
CA LEU A 144 6.72 9.76 -8.46
C LEU A 144 5.83 10.77 -9.22
N ALA A 145 6.23 12.04 -9.30
CA ALA A 145 5.49 13.02 -10.10
C ALA A 145 5.50 12.68 -11.60
N THR A 146 6.50 11.93 -12.08
CA THR A 146 6.54 11.44 -13.47
C THR A 146 5.71 10.18 -13.67
N ILE A 147 5.46 9.42 -12.59
CA ILE A 147 4.69 8.17 -12.60
C ILE A 147 3.19 8.43 -12.43
N VAL A 148 2.84 9.48 -11.70
CA VAL A 148 1.45 9.89 -11.44
C VAL A 148 1.28 11.38 -11.79
N PRO A 149 1.39 11.76 -13.08
CA PRO A 149 1.56 13.16 -13.51
C PRO A 149 0.36 14.07 -13.25
N ASN A 150 -0.83 13.48 -13.06
CA ASN A 150 -2.06 14.23 -12.79
C ASN A 150 -2.30 14.47 -11.29
N LEU A 151 -1.38 14.05 -10.42
CA LEU A 151 -1.47 14.26 -8.99
C LEU A 151 -0.71 15.51 -8.57
N ASP A 152 -1.36 16.39 -7.81
CA ASP A 152 -0.72 17.61 -7.30
C ASP A 152 0.43 17.32 -6.31
N ALA A 153 1.22 18.34 -6.00
CA ALA A 153 2.40 18.20 -5.14
C ALA A 153 2.08 17.65 -3.74
N CYS A 154 0.95 18.02 -3.14
CA CYS A 154 0.52 17.51 -1.84
C CYS A 154 0.13 16.03 -1.92
N GLY A 155 -0.51 15.62 -3.02
CA GLY A 155 -0.87 14.24 -3.30
C GLY A 155 0.36 13.38 -3.56
N ILE A 156 1.33 13.88 -4.33
CA ILE A 156 2.62 13.19 -4.57
C ILE A 156 3.37 13.00 -3.25
N ASP A 157 3.39 14.00 -2.38
CA ASP A 157 4.00 13.91 -1.06
C ASP A 157 3.30 12.87 -0.17
N LEU A 158 1.96 12.84 -0.14
CA LEU A 158 1.21 11.80 0.58
C LEU A 158 1.52 10.41 0.03
N LEU A 159 1.47 10.25 -1.30
CA LEU A 159 1.71 8.97 -1.98
C LEU A 159 3.13 8.46 -1.69
N ARG A 160 4.14 9.32 -1.71
CA ARG A 160 5.52 8.98 -1.36
C ARG A 160 5.62 8.44 0.08
N LYS A 161 4.90 9.05 1.02
CA LYS A 161 4.86 8.58 2.41
C LYS A 161 4.12 7.24 2.58
N MET A 162 3.09 6.98 1.77
CA MET A 162 2.36 5.71 1.74
C MET A 162 3.17 4.57 1.11
N LEU A 163 3.98 4.87 0.09
CA LEU A 163 4.79 3.89 -0.65
C LEU A 163 6.23 3.80 -0.13
N ASN A 164 6.50 4.19 1.12
CA ASN A 164 7.83 3.98 1.69
C ASN A 164 8.14 2.48 1.78
N LEU A 165 9.29 2.06 1.24
CA LEU A 165 9.73 0.66 1.25
C LEU A 165 9.95 0.17 2.68
N ASP A 166 10.56 1.00 3.53
CA ASP A 166 10.73 0.69 4.95
C ASP A 166 9.38 0.84 5.69
N PRO A 167 8.77 -0.28 6.15
CA PRO A 167 7.46 -0.23 6.80
C PRO A 167 7.46 0.57 8.11
N SER A 168 8.62 0.75 8.77
CA SER A 168 8.74 1.56 9.98
C SER A 168 8.66 3.07 9.70
N LYS A 169 9.00 3.49 8.48
CA LYS A 169 8.94 4.88 8.02
C LYS A 169 7.68 5.18 7.20
N ARG A 170 6.87 4.16 6.89
CA ARG A 170 5.62 4.30 6.15
C ARG A 170 4.59 5.02 7.02
N ILE A 171 3.90 6.01 6.45
CA ILE A 171 2.89 6.79 7.18
C ILE A 171 1.78 5.86 7.69
N THR A 172 1.26 6.14 8.88
CA THR A 172 0.09 5.41 9.40
C THR A 172 -1.19 5.94 8.75
N ALA A 173 -2.25 5.13 8.70
CA ALA A 173 -3.53 5.59 8.18
C ALA A 173 -4.08 6.81 8.96
N ARG A 174 -3.84 6.86 10.28
CA ARG A 174 -4.20 8.01 11.12
C ARG A 174 -3.45 9.28 10.70
N ASN A 175 -2.12 9.21 10.59
CA ASN A 175 -1.32 10.37 10.20
C ASN A 175 -1.60 10.80 8.75
N ALA A 176 -1.96 9.85 7.88
CA ALA A 176 -2.36 10.16 6.51
C ALA A 176 -3.66 10.99 6.46
N LEU A 177 -4.63 10.74 7.34
CA LEU A 177 -5.87 11.55 7.44
C LEU A 177 -5.60 13.01 7.83
N GLU A 178 -4.51 13.28 8.55
CA GLU A 178 -4.08 14.62 8.97
C GLU A 178 -3.18 15.31 7.92
N HIS A 179 -2.93 14.66 6.77
CA HIS A 179 -2.02 15.18 5.76
C HIS A 179 -2.57 16.43 5.05
N GLY A 180 -1.66 17.31 4.61
CA GLY A 180 -1.98 18.55 3.89
C GLY A 180 -2.86 18.34 2.65
N TYR A 181 -2.77 17.17 2.02
CA TYR A 181 -3.58 16.77 0.86
C TYR A 181 -5.09 16.77 1.14
N PHE A 182 -5.51 16.65 2.40
CA PHE A 182 -6.93 16.62 2.79
C PHE A 182 -7.43 17.91 3.42
N LYS A 183 -6.62 18.97 3.52
CA LYS A 183 -7.03 20.24 4.16
C LYS A 183 -8.25 20.89 3.49
N ASP A 184 -8.39 20.74 2.18
CA ASP A 184 -9.48 21.31 1.40
C ASP A 184 -10.66 20.34 1.21
N ILE A 185 -10.61 19.14 1.80
CA ILE A 185 -11.81 18.31 1.91
C ILE A 185 -12.71 19.00 2.94
N GLY A 186 -13.54 19.91 2.44
CA GLY A 186 -14.62 20.50 3.22
C GLY A 186 -15.43 19.37 3.83
N PHE A 187 -15.39 19.24 5.16
CA PHE A 187 -16.37 18.46 5.87
C PHE A 187 -17.71 19.13 5.59
N VAL A 188 -18.50 18.53 4.69
CA VAL A 188 -19.93 18.82 4.66
C VAL A 188 -20.44 18.26 6.00
N PRO A 189 -20.94 19.12 6.90
CA PRO A 189 -21.41 18.71 8.23
C PRO A 189 -22.48 17.61 8.16
#